data_AF-A0A7J9X4J2-F1
#
_entry.id   AF-A0A7J9X4J2-F1
#
_cell.length_a   1.000
_cell.length_b   1.000
_cell.length_c   1.000
_cell.angle_alpha   90.00
_cell.angle_beta   90.00
_cell.angle_gamma   90.00
#
_symmetry.space_group_name_H-M   'P 1'
#
loop_
_entity.id
_entity.type
_entity.pdbx_description
1 polymer ?
#
loop_
_entity_poly.entity_id
_entity_poly.type
_entity_poly.pdbx_seq_one_letter_code
_entity_poly.pdbx_strand_id
1 'polypeptide(L)'
;MLGEKAGVKITHVPFAGGGPALEAVLGGHVDFLMATMPRIKDHIVSGGRLRTLICCGKKRSPDRPDLKTLIELGYDVDLDLRHTVCVSAKTPKEIVSKLRASMKEAVDTPKYAKMIKETGYRAEWFDHEQFQEWPDASIKTYRPVMQRLGLIK
;
A
#
# COMPACT_ATOMS: atom_id res chain seq x y z
N MET A 1 -10.77 -1.43 -10.77
CA MET A 1 -10.56 -0.01 -10.45
C MET A 1 -9.54 0.64 -11.38
N LEU A 2 -8.27 0.21 -11.40
CA LEU A 2 -7.25 0.84 -12.26
C LEU A 2 -7.61 0.80 -13.75
N GLY A 3 -7.92 -0.38 -14.30
CA GLY A 3 -8.27 -0.51 -15.73
C GLY A 3 -9.49 0.33 -16.12
N GLU A 4 -10.53 0.32 -15.28
CA GLU A 4 -11.73 1.14 -15.46
C GLU A 4 -11.43 2.64 -15.50
N LYS A 5 -10.66 3.15 -14.52
CA LYS A 5 -10.28 4.57 -14.46
C LYS A 5 -9.34 4.99 -15.59
N ALA A 6 -8.53 4.06 -16.08
CA ALA A 6 -7.63 4.28 -17.19
C ALA A 6 -8.26 4.00 -18.57
N GLY A 7 -9.50 3.51 -18.64
CA GLY A 7 -10.16 3.13 -19.89
C GLY A 7 -9.53 1.94 -20.60
N VAL A 8 -8.80 1.08 -19.88
CA VAL A 8 -8.10 -0.10 -20.43
C VAL A 8 -8.61 -1.39 -19.78
N LYS A 9 -8.64 -2.47 -20.57
CA LYS A 9 -9.00 -3.79 -20.07
C LYS A 9 -7.79 -4.43 -19.40
N ILE A 10 -7.93 -4.75 -18.11
CA ILE A 10 -6.91 -5.46 -17.32
C ILE A 10 -7.54 -6.75 -16.78
N THR A 11 -6.89 -7.89 -17.01
CA THR A 11 -7.28 -9.18 -16.44
C THR A 11 -6.55 -9.37 -15.12
N HIS A 12 -7.28 -9.50 -14.01
CA HIS A 12 -6.66 -9.85 -12.74
C HIS A 12 -6.38 -11.36 -12.69
N VAL A 13 -5.10 -11.73 -12.55
CA VAL A 13 -4.65 -13.11 -12.31
C VAL A 13 -4.32 -13.24 -10.82
N PRO A 14 -5.10 -14.00 -10.03
CA PRO A 14 -4.86 -14.15 -8.60
C PRO A 14 -3.71 -15.12 -8.33
N PHE A 15 -2.88 -14.79 -7.35
CA PHE A 15 -1.79 -15.64 -6.85
C PHE A 15 -1.93 -15.83 -5.33
N ALA A 16 -1.36 -16.91 -4.81
CA ALA A 16 -1.36 -17.23 -3.37
C ALA A 16 -0.53 -16.26 -2.50
N GLY A 17 0.08 -15.23 -3.10
CA GLY A 17 0.84 -14.23 -2.40
C GLY A 17 1.79 -13.47 -3.31
N GLY A 18 2.60 -12.64 -2.67
CA GLY A 18 3.52 -11.73 -3.35
C GLY A 18 4.70 -12.36 -4.07
N GLY A 19 5.25 -13.44 -3.52
CA GLY A 19 6.37 -14.18 -4.10
C GLY A 19 5.98 -14.84 -5.43
N PRO A 20 4.94 -15.70 -5.47
CA PRO A 20 4.48 -16.32 -6.72
C PRO A 20 4.10 -15.31 -7.81
N ALA A 21 3.47 -14.17 -7.43
CA ALA A 21 3.14 -13.11 -8.40
C ALA A 21 4.39 -12.43 -9.00
N LEU A 22 5.44 -12.26 -8.20
CA LEU A 22 6.71 -11.69 -8.65
C LEU A 22 7.43 -12.63 -9.62
N GLU A 23 7.48 -13.92 -9.31
CA GLU A 23 8.04 -14.95 -10.19
C GLU A 23 7.30 -14.99 -11.53
N ALA A 24 5.96 -14.89 -11.51
CA ALA A 24 5.17 -14.86 -12.74
C ALA A 24 5.47 -13.66 -13.64
N VAL A 25 5.70 -12.46 -13.10
CA VAL A 25 6.15 -11.30 -13.90
C VAL A 25 7.57 -11.51 -14.41
N LEU A 26 8.48 -11.97 -13.56
CA LEU A 26 9.88 -12.20 -13.96
C LEU A 26 10.02 -13.28 -15.04
N GLY A 27 9.13 -14.28 -15.04
CA GLY A 27 9.03 -15.33 -16.06
C GLY A 27 8.21 -14.92 -17.30
N GLY A 28 7.61 -13.73 -17.32
CA GLY A 28 6.80 -13.24 -18.45
C GLY A 28 5.43 -13.89 -18.58
N HIS A 29 4.92 -14.53 -17.53
CA HIS A 29 3.58 -15.15 -17.52
C HIS A 29 2.46 -14.13 -17.33
N VAL A 30 2.75 -12.96 -16.76
CA VAL A 30 1.83 -11.83 -16.64
C VAL A 30 2.57 -10.52 -16.89
N ASP A 31 1.87 -9.53 -17.44
CA ASP A 31 2.50 -8.29 -17.95
C ASP A 31 3.07 -7.38 -16.86
N PHE A 32 2.42 -7.34 -15.70
CA PHE A 32 2.82 -6.51 -14.58
C PHE A 32 2.25 -7.02 -13.25
N LEU A 33 2.84 -6.53 -12.16
CA LEU A 33 2.31 -6.70 -10.80
C LEU A 33 2.26 -5.36 -10.08
N MET A 34 1.31 -5.24 -9.16
CA MET A 34 1.36 -4.24 -8.12
C MET A 34 2.10 -4.81 -6.92
N ALA A 35 3.20 -4.16 -6.52
CA ALA A 35 4.04 -4.64 -5.44
C ALA A 35 4.54 -3.49 -4.56
N THR A 36 4.84 -3.82 -3.31
CA THR A 36 5.50 -2.90 -2.38
C THR A 36 6.97 -2.77 -2.77
N MET A 37 7.53 -1.56 -2.65
CA MET A 37 8.94 -1.29 -2.93
C MET A 37 9.91 -2.26 -2.26
N PRO A 38 9.79 -2.60 -0.96
CA PRO A 38 10.71 -3.57 -0.32
C PRO A 38 10.77 -4.91 -1.03
N ARG A 39 9.67 -5.35 -1.66
CA ARG A 39 9.61 -6.65 -2.36
C ARG A 39 10.40 -6.65 -3.66
N ILE A 40 10.42 -5.54 -4.39
CA ILE A 40 10.94 -5.48 -5.76
C ILE A 40 12.26 -4.71 -5.89
N LYS A 41 12.70 -4.05 -4.81
CA LYS A 41 13.90 -3.19 -4.80
C LYS A 41 15.13 -3.90 -5.40
N ASP A 42 15.41 -5.13 -4.96
CA ASP A 42 16.58 -5.88 -5.44
C ASP A 42 16.44 -6.34 -6.90
N HIS A 43 15.21 -6.57 -7.37
CA HIS A 43 14.96 -6.97 -8.77
C HIS A 43 14.99 -5.78 -9.74
N ILE A 44 14.74 -4.57 -9.25
CA ILE A 44 14.91 -3.32 -10.02
C ILE A 44 16.40 -2.96 -10.07
N VAL A 45 17.06 -2.87 -8.91
CA VAL A 45 18.42 -2.31 -8.77
C VAL A 45 19.49 -3.29 -9.24
N SER A 46 19.39 -4.56 -8.86
CA SER A 46 20.49 -5.51 -9.04
C SER A 46 20.41 -6.31 -10.34
N GLY A 47 19.32 -6.20 -11.10
CA GLY A 47 19.15 -7.00 -12.33
C GLY A 47 18.53 -6.29 -13.53
N GLY A 48 17.96 -5.09 -13.37
CA GLY A 48 17.24 -4.42 -14.47
C GLY A 48 16.05 -5.23 -15.03
N ARG A 49 15.63 -6.28 -14.33
CA ARG A 49 14.61 -7.24 -14.78
C ARG A 49 13.20 -6.69 -14.62
N LEU A 50 13.04 -5.67 -13.79
CA LEU A 50 11.79 -4.97 -13.56
C LEU A 50 11.97 -3.48 -13.75
N ARG A 51 10.97 -2.86 -14.38
CA ARG A 51 10.83 -1.41 -14.48
C ARG A 51 9.62 -0.95 -13.69
N THR A 52 9.83 -0.09 -12.71
CA THR A 52 8.72 0.58 -12.00
C THR A 52 8.12 1.64 -12.91
N LEU A 53 6.79 1.61 -13.10
CA LEU A 53 6.09 2.56 -13.99
C LEU A 53 5.42 3.70 -13.25
N ILE A 54 4.86 3.43 -12.07
CA ILE A 54 4.02 4.36 -11.32
C ILE A 54 4.23 4.20 -9.81
N CYS A 55 4.02 5.30 -9.08
CA CYS A 55 3.83 5.28 -7.63
C CYS A 55 2.33 5.17 -7.32
N CYS A 56 1.94 4.21 -6.48
CA CYS A 56 0.53 3.93 -6.17
C CYS A 56 -0.06 4.82 -5.07
N GLY A 57 0.76 5.58 -4.34
CA GLY A 57 0.29 6.46 -3.28
C GLY A 57 -0.08 7.87 -3.75
N LYS A 58 -0.74 8.64 -2.88
CA LYS A 58 -1.15 10.04 -3.18
C LYS A 58 0.03 10.98 -3.48
N LYS A 59 1.20 10.69 -2.90
CA LYS A 59 2.43 11.48 -3.06
C LYS A 59 3.57 10.57 -3.53
N ARG A 60 4.46 11.11 -4.37
CA ARG A 60 5.67 10.39 -4.82
C ARG A 60 6.50 9.89 -3.66
N SER A 61 7.17 8.76 -3.85
CA SER A 61 8.15 8.22 -2.88
C SER A 61 9.38 9.12 -2.82
N PRO A 62 9.87 9.50 -1.62
CA PRO A 62 11.14 10.21 -1.48
C PRO A 62 12.31 9.43 -2.09
N ASP A 63 12.23 8.09 -2.08
CA ASP A 63 13.27 7.22 -2.64
C ASP A 63 13.17 7.09 -4.18
N ARG A 64 12.03 7.46 -4.77
CA ARG A 64 11.76 7.41 -6.21
C ARG A 64 10.95 8.63 -6.67
N PRO A 65 11.53 9.85 -6.55
CA PRO A 65 10.84 11.08 -6.92
C PRO A 65 10.64 11.22 -8.43
N ASP A 66 11.32 10.41 -9.24
CA ASP A 66 11.17 10.30 -10.67
C ASP A 66 9.82 9.69 -11.10
N LEU A 67 9.22 8.84 -10.25
CA LEU A 67 7.98 8.15 -10.56
C LEU A 67 6.76 9.01 -10.24
N LYS A 68 5.93 9.24 -11.26
CA LYS A 68 4.63 9.92 -11.09
C LYS A 68 3.63 9.06 -10.33
N THR A 69 2.75 9.70 -9.57
CA THR A 69 1.57 9.06 -9.01
C THR A 69 0.47 8.93 -10.07
N LEU A 70 -0.53 8.07 -9.82
CA LEU A 70 -1.72 8.00 -10.66
C LEU A 70 -2.50 9.33 -10.69
N ILE A 71 -2.53 10.05 -9.56
CA ILE A 71 -3.17 11.37 -9.44
C ILE A 71 -2.47 12.40 -10.33
N GLU A 72 -1.13 12.42 -10.35
CA GLU A 72 -0.35 13.30 -11.24
C GLU A 72 -0.53 12.96 -12.73
N LEU A 73 -0.99 11.75 -13.03
CA LEU A 73 -1.34 11.31 -14.39
C LEU A 73 -2.81 11.58 -14.74
N GLY A 74 -3.58 12.21 -13.84
CA GLY A 74 -5.00 12.54 -14.05
C GLY A 74 -5.97 11.42 -13.66
N TYR A 75 -5.49 10.34 -13.02
CA TYR A 75 -6.33 9.27 -12.52
C TYR A 75 -6.59 9.46 -11.02
N ASP A 76 -7.85 9.70 -10.66
CA ASP A 76 -8.29 9.76 -9.25
C ASP A 76 -8.34 8.35 -8.64
N VAL A 77 -7.14 7.82 -8.36
CA VAL A 77 -6.89 6.47 -7.85
C VAL A 77 -5.77 6.53 -6.82
N ASP A 78 -6.11 6.25 -5.57
CA ASP A 78 -5.18 5.99 -4.48
C ASP A 78 -5.15 4.49 -4.18
N LEU A 79 -3.98 3.88 -4.42
CA LEU A 79 -3.71 2.45 -4.22
C LEU A 79 -2.60 2.25 -3.18
N ASP A 80 -2.38 3.25 -2.31
CA ASP A 80 -1.40 3.17 -1.25
C ASP A 80 -1.70 2.04 -0.27
N LEU A 81 -0.67 1.30 0.11
CA LEU A 81 -0.79 0.25 1.12
C LEU A 81 -0.41 0.84 2.49
N ARG A 82 -1.34 0.79 3.45
CA ARG A 82 -1.09 1.23 4.82
C ARG A 82 -1.17 0.06 5.79
N HIS A 83 -0.23 0.04 6.73
CA HIS A 83 -0.17 -0.95 7.81
C HIS A 83 -0.65 -0.31 9.11
N THR A 84 -1.54 -1.00 9.81
CA THR A 84 -2.27 -0.43 10.94
C THR A 84 -2.37 -1.45 12.06
N VAL A 85 -2.34 -0.98 13.30
CA VAL A 85 -2.55 -1.84 14.47
C VAL A 85 -3.95 -1.59 15.00
N CYS A 86 -4.73 -2.67 15.10
CA CYS A 86 -6.10 -2.63 15.61
C CYS A 86 -6.18 -3.45 16.90
N VAL A 87 -7.06 -3.03 17.80
CA VAL A 87 -7.42 -3.77 19.02
C VAL A 87 -8.91 -4.09 19.00
N SER A 88 -9.33 -5.01 19.86
CA SER A 88 -10.76 -5.28 20.06
C SER A 88 -11.52 -4.01 20.45
N ALA A 89 -12.74 -3.85 19.93
CA ALA A 89 -13.64 -2.78 20.35
C ALA A 89 -13.99 -2.84 21.86
N LYS A 90 -13.77 -4.00 22.50
CA LYS A 90 -13.98 -4.21 23.94
C LYS A 90 -12.75 -3.86 24.79
N THR A 91 -11.62 -3.50 24.18
CA THR A 91 -10.41 -3.15 24.93
C THR A 91 -10.66 -1.88 25.75
N PRO A 92 -10.42 -1.90 27.08
CA PRO A 92 -10.60 -0.72 27.93
C PRO A 92 -9.79 0.49 27.47
N LYS A 93 -10.35 1.70 27.61
CA LYS A 93 -9.77 2.94 27.09
C LYS A 93 -8.37 3.22 27.65
N GLU A 94 -8.14 2.88 28.91
CA GLU A 94 -6.84 3.05 29.57
C GLU A 94 -5.75 2.17 28.92
N ILE A 95 -6.10 0.93 28.51
CA ILE A 95 -5.18 0.05 27.79
C ILE A 95 -4.90 0.60 26.39
N VAL A 96 -5.94 1.08 25.70
CA VAL A 96 -5.77 1.74 24.39
C VAL A 96 -4.83 2.94 24.50
N SER A 97 -5.03 3.79 25.51
CA SER A 97 -4.17 4.96 25.74
C SER A 97 -2.72 4.56 26.00
N LYS A 98 -2.49 3.52 26.82
CA LYS A 98 -1.14 3.04 27.12
C LYS A 98 -0.45 2.48 25.87
N LEU A 99 -1.15 1.65 25.09
CA LEU A 99 -0.61 1.10 23.83
C LEU A 99 -0.25 2.21 22.85
N ARG A 100 -1.12 3.23 22.72
CA ARG A 100 -0.87 4.37 21.85
C ARG A 100 0.36 5.16 22.28
N ALA A 101 0.49 5.48 23.56
CA ALA A 101 1.66 6.19 24.09
C ALA A 101 2.95 5.40 23.79
N SER A 102 2.98 4.10 24.11
CA SER A 102 4.15 3.26 23.86
C SER A 102 4.49 3.10 22.37
N MET A 103 3.48 3.00 21.49
CA MET A 103 3.70 2.94 20.04
C MET A 103 4.24 4.28 19.51
N LYS A 104 3.73 5.40 20.01
CA LYS A 104 4.21 6.73 19.62
C LYS A 104 5.68 6.92 20.00
N GLU A 105 6.04 6.57 21.23
CA GLU A 105 7.44 6.57 21.69
C GLU A 105 8.33 5.70 20.78
N ALA A 106 7.87 4.49 20.42
CA ALA A 106 8.63 3.59 19.55
C ALA A 106 8.83 4.17 18.14
N VAL A 107 7.77 4.74 17.54
CA VAL A 107 7.80 5.34 16.20
C VAL A 107 8.72 6.56 16.14
N ASP A 108 8.82 7.32 17.23
CA ASP A 108 9.68 8.51 17.31
C ASP A 108 11.17 8.16 17.54
N THR A 109 11.52 6.88 17.71
CA THR A 109 12.92 6.49 17.87
C THR A 109 13.71 6.56 16.56
N PRO A 110 14.99 6.95 16.59
CA PRO A 110 15.88 6.88 15.43
C PRO A 110 16.00 5.47 14.84
N LYS A 111 15.91 4.44 15.70
CA LYS A 111 15.95 3.03 15.29
C LYS A 111 14.77 2.70 14.38
N TYR A 112 13.56 3.15 14.74
CA TYR A 112 12.38 2.94 13.91
C TYR A 112 12.46 3.73 12.60
N ALA A 113 12.86 5.01 12.67
CA ALA A 113 13.04 5.85 11.48
C ALA A 113 14.07 5.27 10.49
N LYS A 114 15.16 4.67 10.98
CA LYS A 114 16.13 3.96 10.15
C LYS A 114 15.53 2.69 9.53
N MET A 115 14.92 1.85 10.35
CA MET A 115 14.33 0.58 9.90
C MET A 115 13.26 0.79 8.84
N ILE A 116 12.33 1.73 9.06
CA ILE A 116 11.23 1.97 8.11
C ILE A 116 11.76 2.50 6.77
N LYS A 117 12.78 3.38 6.79
CA LYS A 117 13.43 3.90 5.58
C LYS A 117 14.15 2.79 4.81
N GLU A 118 14.83 1.87 5.50
CA GLU A 118 15.51 0.74 4.86
C GLU A 118 14.52 -0.19 4.13
N THR A 119 13.32 -0.38 4.70
CA THR A 119 12.24 -1.11 4.05
C THR A 119 11.58 -0.34 2.91
N GLY A 120 11.80 0.96 2.75
CA GLY A 120 11.12 1.76 1.72
C GLY A 120 9.65 2.06 2.03
N TYR A 121 9.21 1.82 3.27
CA TYR A 121 7.95 2.33 3.80
C TYR A 121 8.16 3.72 4.42
N ARG A 122 7.06 4.42 4.68
CA ARG A 122 7.08 5.70 5.41
C ARG A 122 6.49 5.50 6.79
N ALA A 123 7.12 6.14 7.77
CA ALA A 123 6.50 6.35 9.06
C ALA A 123 5.54 7.53 8.95
N GLU A 124 4.24 7.25 9.02
CA GLU A 124 3.22 8.26 9.22
C GLU A 124 2.43 7.86 10.48
N TRP A 125 2.51 8.71 11.50
CA TRP A 125 1.70 8.55 12.69
C TRP A 125 0.39 9.30 12.50
N PHE A 126 -0.72 8.57 12.55
CA PHE A 126 -2.06 9.15 12.56
C PHE A 126 -2.64 9.00 13.95
N ASP A 127 -3.22 10.09 14.48
CA ASP A 127 -4.01 9.98 15.69
C ASP A 127 -5.34 9.25 15.41
N HIS A 128 -5.94 8.60 16.40
CA HIS A 128 -7.10 7.69 16.17
C HIS A 128 -8.26 8.33 15.42
N GLU A 129 -8.57 9.60 15.69
CA GLU A 129 -9.64 10.32 14.99
C GLU A 129 -9.29 10.55 13.51
N GLN A 130 -8.06 10.95 13.23
CA GLN A 130 -7.54 11.11 11.87
C GLN A 130 -7.42 9.77 11.14
N PHE A 131 -7.20 8.68 11.89
CA PHE A 131 -7.09 7.36 11.33
C PHE A 131 -8.44 6.87 10.80
N GLN A 132 -9.56 7.08 11.50
CA GLN A 132 -10.88 6.55 11.08
C GLN A 132 -11.35 7.05 9.71
N GLU A 133 -10.93 8.25 9.32
CA GLU A 133 -11.27 8.80 8.00
C GLU A 133 -10.81 7.90 6.85
N TRP A 134 -9.64 7.26 6.99
CA TRP A 134 -9.08 6.43 5.91
C TRP A 134 -9.78 5.08 5.72
N PRO A 135 -10.02 4.25 6.76
CA PRO A 135 -10.83 3.04 6.64
C PRO A 135 -12.22 3.33 6.10
N ASP A 136 -12.88 4.38 6.58
CA ASP A 136 -14.23 4.74 6.11
C ASP A 136 -14.22 5.13 4.63
N ALA A 137 -13.28 5.98 4.22
CA ALA A 137 -13.09 6.32 2.81
C ALA A 137 -12.78 5.08 1.96
N SER A 138 -11.91 4.20 2.46
CA SER A 138 -11.53 2.95 1.79
C SER A 138 -12.74 2.02 1.61
N ILE A 139 -13.57 1.84 2.65
CA ILE A 139 -14.79 1.02 2.56
C ILE A 139 -15.74 1.60 1.51
N LYS A 140 -15.94 2.92 1.48
CA LYS A 140 -16.79 3.60 0.48
C LYS A 140 -16.28 3.37 -0.95
N THR A 141 -14.97 3.37 -1.16
CA THR A 141 -14.36 3.14 -2.49
C THR A 141 -14.39 1.67 -2.89
N TYR A 142 -13.99 0.75 -2.01
CA TYR A 142 -13.77 -0.65 -2.39
C TYR A 142 -15.02 -1.52 -2.29
N ARG A 143 -15.96 -1.26 -1.37
CA ARG A 143 -17.17 -2.09 -1.21
C ARG A 143 -18.00 -2.18 -2.50
N PRO A 144 -18.33 -1.07 -3.22
CA PRO A 144 -19.09 -1.16 -4.46
C PRO A 144 -18.34 -1.93 -5.55
N VAL A 145 -17.02 -1.79 -5.61
CA VAL A 145 -16.17 -2.54 -6.55
C VAL A 145 -16.25 -4.04 -6.24
N MET A 146 -16.13 -4.43 -4.98
CA MET A 146 -16.19 -5.83 -4.55
C MET A 146 -17.58 -6.45 -4.79
N GLN A 147 -18.67 -5.71 -4.54
CA GLN A 147 -20.04 -6.15 -4.82
C GLN A 147 -20.27 -6.36 -6.32
N ARG A 148 -19.85 -5.40 -7.15
CA ARG A 148 -19.95 -5.49 -8.61
C ARG A 148 -19.14 -6.65 -9.19
N LEU A 149 -18.03 -7.01 -8.56
CA LEU A 149 -17.21 -8.18 -8.91
C LEU A 149 -17.74 -9.49 -8.30
N GLY A 150 -18.83 -9.46 -7.54
CA GLY A 150 -19.42 -10.64 -6.90
C GLY A 150 -18.56 -11.24 -5.77
N LEU A 151 -17.60 -10.50 -5.24
CA LEU A 151 -16.69 -10.96 -4.19
C LEU A 151 -17.31 -10.88 -2.79
N ILE A 152 -18.31 -10.02 -2.62
CA ILE A 152 -19.09 -9.85 -1.38
C ILE A 152 -20.56 -9.61 -1.74
N LYS A 153 -21.46 -9.87 -0.77
CA LYS A 153 -22.87 -9.50 -0.85
C LYS A 153 -23.07 -8.03 -0.46
#